data_AF-A0A2D7G8Q9-F1
#
_entry.id   AF-A0A2D7G8Q9-F1
#
_cell.length_a   1.000
_cell.length_b   1.000
_cell.length_c   1.000
_cell.angle_alpha   90.00
_cell.angle_beta   90.00
_cell.angle_gamma   90.00
#
_symmetry.space_group_name_H-M   'P 1'
#
loop_
_entity.id
_entity.type
_entity.pdbx_description
1 polymer ?
#
loop_
_entity_poly.entity_id
_entity_poly.type
_entity_poly.pdbx_seq_one_letter_code
_entity_poly.pdbx_strand_id
1 'polypeptide(L)'
;MNKVIKIIIIATLISSCSPEVGSNAWFRTASDLEKKSYLQFSCEGYGFKKGTNAMLECIQRESNAQKERAATIGTSSGSRFGITLRGRI
;
A
#
# COMPACT_ATOMS: atom_id res chain seq x y z
N MET A 1 -0.30 -40.25 -4.46
CA MET A 1 -0.77 -39.36 -3.35
C MET A 1 0.30 -38.36 -2.88
N ASN A 2 1.57 -38.74 -2.75
CA ASN A 2 2.64 -37.84 -2.23
C ASN A 2 2.95 -36.61 -3.11
N LYS A 3 2.75 -36.69 -4.44
CA LYS A 3 2.97 -35.55 -5.35
C LYS A 3 1.89 -34.47 -5.23
N VAL A 4 0.64 -34.87 -5.00
CA VAL A 4 -0.51 -33.96 -4.88
C VAL A 4 -0.42 -33.16 -3.56
N ILE A 5 -0.01 -33.82 -2.48
CA ILE A 5 0.23 -33.19 -1.17
C ILE A 5 1.33 -32.12 -1.26
N LYS A 6 2.41 -32.37 -2.00
CA LYS A 6 3.49 -31.38 -2.20
C LYS A 6 3.02 -30.15 -2.99
N ILE A 7 2.16 -30.32 -3.99
CA ILE A 7 1.62 -29.22 -4.80
C ILE A 7 0.68 -28.34 -3.97
N ILE A 8 -0.14 -28.94 -3.10
CA ILE A 8 -1.05 -28.21 -2.22
C ILE A 8 -0.29 -27.37 -1.19
N ILE A 9 0.80 -27.88 -0.61
CA ILE A 9 1.63 -27.16 0.35
C ILE A 9 2.34 -25.95 -0.28
N ILE A 10 2.79 -26.07 -1.54
CA ILE A 10 3.42 -24.96 -2.25
C ILE A 10 2.39 -23.88 -2.61
N ALA A 11 1.16 -24.29 -2.96
CA ALA A 11 0.08 -23.36 -3.30
C ALA A 11 -0.44 -22.55 -2.10
N THR A 12 -0.39 -23.09 -0.87
CA THR A 12 -0.85 -22.37 0.32
C THR A 12 0.16 -21.37 0.88
N LEU A 13 1.45 -21.47 0.52
CA LEU A 13 2.49 -20.56 1.02
C LEU A 13 2.52 -19.20 0.29
N ILE A 14 1.88 -19.09 -0.87
CA ILE A 14 1.94 -17.88 -1.73
C ILE A 14 0.84 -16.86 -1.40
N SER A 15 -0.06 -17.17 -0.46
CA SER A 15 -1.32 -16.43 -0.27
C SER A 15 -1.27 -15.26 0.72
N SER A 16 -0.17 -15.04 1.43
CA SER A 16 -0.09 -13.99 2.47
C SER A 16 0.71 -12.77 2.01
N CYS A 17 0.26 -12.13 0.93
CA CYS A 17 0.75 -10.81 0.55
C CYS A 17 -0.27 -9.76 1.02
N SER A 18 -0.22 -9.41 2.31
CA SER A 18 -0.95 -8.25 2.82
C SER A 18 -0.10 -7.00 2.66
N PRO A 19 -0.67 -5.88 2.16
CA PRO A 19 0.09 -4.64 2.02
C PRO A 19 0.49 -4.10 3.40
N GLU A 20 1.72 -3.59 3.50
CA GLU A 20 2.25 -3.00 4.73
C GLU A 20 1.39 -1.80 5.18
N VAL A 21 1.06 -1.73 6.47
CA VAL A 21 0.23 -0.65 7.02
C VAL A 21 0.91 0.70 6.78
N GLY A 22 0.16 1.68 6.29
CA GLY A 22 0.70 2.99 5.92
C GLY A 22 1.33 3.07 4.52
N SER A 23 1.47 1.94 3.81
CA SER A 23 1.86 1.94 2.40
C SER A 23 0.74 2.47 1.52
N ASN A 24 1.08 2.98 0.33
CA ASN A 24 0.07 3.43 -0.63
C ASN A 24 -0.90 2.30 -1.03
N ALA A 25 -0.40 1.07 -1.16
CA ALA A 25 -1.23 -0.10 -1.44
C ALA A 25 -2.25 -0.35 -0.33
N TRP A 26 -1.83 -0.22 0.94
CA TRP A 26 -2.73 -0.33 2.10
C TRP A 26 -3.75 0.81 2.13
N PHE A 27 -3.34 2.06 1.87
CA PHE A 27 -4.26 3.21 1.80
C PHE A 27 -5.34 3.08 0.71
N ARG A 28 -5.09 2.29 -0.35
CA ARG A 28 -6.08 2.01 -1.39
C ARG A 28 -7.13 0.99 -0.97
N THR A 29 -6.76 0.01 -0.14
CA THR A 29 -7.66 -1.08 0.28
C THR A 29 -8.29 -0.87 1.66
N ALA A 30 -7.63 -0.11 2.55
CA ALA A 30 -8.10 0.13 3.90
C ALA A 30 -9.40 0.95 3.92
N SER A 31 -10.19 0.79 4.99
CA SER A 31 -11.38 1.61 5.23
C SER A 31 -11.02 3.03 5.66
N ASP A 32 -11.93 3.99 5.47
CA ASP A 32 -11.71 5.37 5.92
C ASP A 32 -11.50 5.48 7.42
N LEU A 33 -12.13 4.60 8.20
CA LEU A 33 -11.96 4.53 9.64
C LEU A 33 -10.52 4.12 10.01
N GLU A 34 -9.98 3.08 9.37
CA GLU A 34 -8.60 2.63 9.57
C GLU A 34 -7.58 3.69 9.15
N LYS A 35 -7.80 4.33 8.00
CA LYS A 35 -6.93 5.44 7.54
C LYS A 35 -6.91 6.57 8.57
N LYS A 36 -8.08 6.96 9.08
CA LYS A 36 -8.18 8.02 10.09
C LYS A 36 -7.46 7.64 11.38
N SER A 37 -7.64 6.42 11.87
CA SER A 37 -6.95 5.92 13.06
C SER A 37 -5.43 5.86 12.87
N TYR A 38 -4.95 5.42 11.70
CA TYR A 38 -3.53 5.41 11.37
C TYR A 38 -2.94 6.82 11.35
N LEU A 39 -3.59 7.75 10.66
CA LEU A 39 -3.15 9.14 10.59
C LEU A 39 -3.15 9.81 11.97
N GLN A 40 -4.16 9.54 12.78
CA GLN A 40 -4.22 10.02 14.15
C GLN A 40 -3.05 9.49 14.98
N PHE A 41 -2.75 8.20 14.88
CA PHE A 41 -1.60 7.58 15.55
C PHE A 41 -0.26 8.17 15.09
N SER A 42 -0.07 8.40 13.79
CA SER A 42 1.12 9.10 13.27
C SER A 42 1.25 10.52 13.83
N CYS A 43 0.15 11.29 13.86
CA CYS A 43 0.14 12.64 14.41
C CYS A 43 0.41 12.65 15.93
N GLU A 44 -0.04 11.64 16.68
CA GLU A 44 0.37 11.46 18.08
C GLU A 44 1.88 11.24 18.21
N GLY A 45 2.46 10.42 17.33
CA GLY A 45 3.90 10.18 17.28
C GLY A 45 4.72 11.46 16.99
N TYR A 46 4.16 12.39 16.22
CA TYR A 46 4.75 13.72 16.02
C TYR A 46 4.59 14.67 17.23
N GLY A 47 3.83 14.27 18.26
CA GLY A 47 3.61 15.05 19.47
C GLY A 47 2.30 15.86 19.49
N PHE A 48 1.40 15.68 18.51
CA PHE A 48 0.11 16.36 18.50
C PHE A 48 -0.87 15.72 19.49
N LYS A 49 -1.54 16.55 20.31
CA LYS A 49 -2.55 16.08 21.28
C LYS A 49 -3.88 15.75 20.60
N LYS A 50 -4.51 14.64 21.02
CA LYS A 50 -5.86 14.24 20.60
C LYS A 50 -6.89 15.34 20.83
N GLY A 51 -7.76 15.54 19.84
CA GLY A 51 -8.86 16.49 19.91
C GLY A 51 -8.46 17.96 19.74
N THR A 52 -7.19 18.25 19.44
CA THR A 52 -6.75 19.63 19.16
C THR A 52 -6.93 19.99 17.69
N ASN A 53 -7.05 21.29 17.39
CA ASN A 53 -7.04 21.77 16.01
C ASN A 53 -5.73 21.40 15.30
N ALA A 54 -4.59 21.44 16.01
CA ALA A 54 -3.30 21.04 15.45
C ALA A 54 -3.26 19.56 14.99
N MET A 55 -3.97 18.66 15.69
CA MET A 55 -4.15 17.28 15.24
C MET A 55 -4.97 17.23 13.94
N LEU A 56 -6.06 17.99 13.84
CA LEU A 56 -6.89 18.03 12.64
C LEU A 56 -6.10 18.54 11.42
N GLU A 57 -5.28 19.57 11.62
CA GLU A 57 -4.38 20.08 10.59
C GLU A 57 -3.33 19.05 10.17
N CYS A 58 -2.75 18.32 11.12
CA CYS A 58 -1.82 17.23 10.84
C CYS A 58 -2.48 16.11 10.03
N ILE A 59 -3.66 15.65 10.44
CA ILE A 59 -4.42 14.60 9.74
C ILE A 59 -4.79 15.06 8.32
N GLN A 60 -5.23 16.31 8.15
CA GLN A 60 -5.56 16.85 6.83
C GLN A 60 -4.34 16.92 5.91
N ARG A 61 -3.20 17.39 6.43
CA ARG A 61 -1.94 17.46 5.69
C ARG A 61 -1.50 16.08 5.20
N GLU A 62 -1.47 15.10 6.10
CA GLU A 62 -1.07 13.74 5.75
C GLU A 62 -2.07 13.09 4.78
N SER A 63 -3.37 13.29 4.98
CA SER A 63 -4.39 12.81 4.05
C SER A 63 -4.22 13.37 2.64
N ASN A 64 -3.92 14.66 2.52
CA ASN A 64 -3.63 15.30 1.23
C ASN A 64 -2.33 14.78 0.62
N ALA A 65 -1.25 14.65 1.40
CA ALA A 65 0.01 14.08 0.94
C ALA A 65 -0.16 12.66 0.39
N GLN A 66 -1.03 11.84 1.00
CA GLN A 66 -1.36 10.51 0.48
C GLN A 66 -2.12 10.56 -0.84
N LYS A 67 -3.07 11.49 -0.99
CA LYS A 67 -3.77 11.71 -2.27
C LYS A 67 -2.81 12.13 -3.39
N GLU A 68 -1.86 13.00 -3.08
CA GLU A 68 -0.82 13.44 -4.02
C GLU A 68 0.07 12.27 -4.44
N ARG A 69 0.54 11.45 -3.48
CA ARG A 69 1.32 10.23 -3.77
C ARG A 69 0.55 9.22 -4.62
N ALA A 70 -0.76 9.08 -4.40
CA ALA A 70 -1.61 8.23 -5.22
C ALA A 70 -1.74 8.77 -6.65
N ALA A 71 -1.82 10.09 -6.82
CA ALA A 71 -1.87 10.72 -8.15
C ALA A 71 -0.57 10.53 -8.94
N THR A 72 0.60 10.56 -8.28
CA THR A 72 1.91 10.41 -8.95
C THR A 72 2.15 9.02 -9.53
N ILE A 73 1.59 7.95 -8.92
CA ILE A 73 1.76 6.57 -9.43
C ILE A 73 0.93 6.31 -10.70
N GLY A 74 -0.05 7.16 -11.03
CA GLY A 74 -0.74 7.12 -12.32
C GLY A 74 0.14 7.47 -13.53
N THR A 75 1.39 7.89 -13.32
CA THR A 75 2.31 8.33 -14.39
C THR A 75 3.59 7.48 -14.48
N SER A 76 3.75 6.43 -13.67
CA SER A 76 4.85 5.47 -13.79
C SER A 76 4.39 4.09 -14.30
N SER A 77 3.60 4.09 -15.37
CA SER A 77 3.48 2.91 -16.22
C SER A 77 4.86 2.58 -16.79
N GLY A 78 5.39 1.45 -16.35
CA GLY A 78 6.77 1.04 -16.53
C GLY A 78 7.26 1.11 -17.96
N SER A 79 8.41 1.76 -18.11
CA SER A 79 9.31 1.46 -19.21
C SER A 79 9.78 0.01 -19.10
N ARG A 80 9.66 -0.72 -20.22
CA ARG A 80 10.44 -1.90 -20.62
C ARG A 80 10.29 -3.18 -19.80
N PHE A 81 9.34 -4.02 -20.23
CA PHE A 81 9.61 -5.45 -20.41
C PHE A 81 8.92 -5.94 -21.69
N GLY A 82 9.27 -5.31 -22.81
CA GLY A 82 9.03 -5.86 -24.15
C GLY A 82 10.17 -6.81 -24.48
N ILE A 83 10.01 -8.09 -24.15
CA ILE A 83 10.87 -9.16 -24.70
C ILE A 83 10.42 -9.37 -26.15
N THR A 84 10.84 -8.48 -27.05
CA THR A 84 10.68 -8.72 -28.49
C THR A 84 11.74 -9.75 -28.89
N LEU A 85 11.33 -11.02 -28.91
CA LEU A 85 12.03 -12.08 -29.65
C LEU A 85 12.04 -11.71 -31.13
N ARG A 86 13.03 -10.94 -31.57
CA ARG A 86 13.29 -10.71 -32.99
C ARG A 86 14.16 -11.86 -33.49
N GLY A 87 13.49 -12.89 -34.01
CA GLY A 87 14.12 -14.02 -34.69
C GLY A 87 15.03 -13.55 -35.82
N ARG A 88 16.23 -14.10 -35.84
CA ARG A 88 17.22 -14.01 -36.93
C ARG A 88 17.30 -15.41 -37.54
N ILE A 89 16.79 -15.55 -38.76
CA ILE A 89 17.14 -16.56 -39.77
C ILE A 89 17.00 -15.86 -41.12
#